data_AF-A0A1V6CG89-F1
#
_entry.id   AF-A0A1V6CG89-F1
#
_cell.length_a   1.000
_cell.length_b   1.000
_cell.length_c   1.000
_cell.angle_alpha   90.00
_cell.angle_beta   90.00
_cell.angle_gamma   90.00
#
_symmetry.space_group_name_H-M   'P 1'
#
loop_
_entity.id
_entity.type
_entity.pdbx_description
1 polymer ?
#
loop_
_entity_poly.entity_id
_entity_poly.type
_entity_poly.pdbx_seq_one_letter_code
_entity_poly.pdbx_strand_id
1 'polypeptide(L)'
;MDIQEIRRELGRLSKSQIEKLLTNLDHVTFPFKINMSFLRYGNHPITIPKEFYSFLNLHRIPISQNMKISFPDGSTSICYIYQGKAGWGPFYQIKLRHPYAGTGIGVSQFRQGDHIKVELLKTENGARIQLSRPE
;
A
#
# COMPACT_ATOMS: atom_id res chain seq x y z
N MET A 1 -5.72 14.04 22.22
CA MET A 1 -6.49 12.86 21.81
C MET A 1 -5.50 11.77 21.44
N ASP A 2 -5.50 10.65 22.16
CA ASP A 2 -4.55 9.56 21.92
C ASP A 2 -5.04 8.61 20.80
N ILE A 3 -4.14 7.81 20.21
CA ILE A 3 -4.48 6.89 19.11
C ILE A 3 -5.55 5.85 19.50
N GLN A 4 -5.60 5.43 20.76
CA GLN A 4 -6.64 4.53 21.28
C GLN A 4 -8.00 5.22 21.34
N GLU A 5 -8.01 6.49 21.72
CA GLU A 5 -9.22 7.32 21.71
C GLU A 5 -9.73 7.55 20.28
N ILE A 6 -8.84 7.80 19.31
CA ILE A 6 -9.20 7.87 17.88
C ILE A 6 -9.80 6.56 17.39
N ARG A 7 -9.17 5.41 17.72
CA ARG A 7 -9.68 4.09 17.34
C ARG A 7 -11.06 3.81 17.92
N ARG A 8 -11.29 4.22 19.17
CA ARG A 8 -12.58 4.09 19.85
C ARG A 8 -13.66 4.94 19.17
N GLU A 9 -13.36 6.19 18.83
CA GLU A 9 -14.30 7.05 18.12
C GLU A 9 -14.59 6.54 16.70
N LEU A 10 -13.58 6.08 15.97
CA LEU A 10 -13.78 5.45 14.65
C LEU A 10 -14.65 4.20 14.74
N GLY A 11 -14.53 3.40 15.82
CA GLY A 11 -15.36 2.22 16.07
C GLY A 11 -16.83 2.54 16.37
N ARG A 12 -17.15 3.78 16.74
CA ARG A 12 -18.53 4.25 16.97
C ARG A 12 -19.21 4.76 15.71
N LEU A 13 -18.46 4.98 14.62
CA LEU A 13 -19.01 5.48 13.37
C LEU A 13 -19.78 4.39 12.64
N SER A 14 -20.94 4.75 12.10
CA SER A 14 -21.66 3.90 11.15
C SER A 14 -20.85 3.70 9.87
N LYS A 15 -21.17 2.63 9.13
CA LYS A 15 -20.54 2.34 7.83
C LYS A 15 -20.59 3.54 6.87
N SER A 16 -21.72 4.25 6.81
CA SER A 16 -21.88 5.44 5.95
C SER A 16 -20.99 6.61 6.38
N GLN A 17 -20.77 6.81 7.69
CA GLN A 17 -19.86 7.86 8.18
C GLN A 17 -18.40 7.51 7.88
N ILE A 18 -18.01 6.24 8.04
CA ILE A 18 -16.69 5.76 7.65
C ILE A 18 -16.49 5.95 6.14
N GLU A 19 -17.47 5.59 5.32
CA GLU A 19 -17.43 5.81 3.86
C GLU A 19 -17.29 7.30 3.49
N LYS A 20 -18.00 8.21 4.17
CA LYS A 20 -17.84 9.66 3.98
C LYS A 20 -16.43 10.15 4.32
N LEU A 21 -15.85 9.67 5.42
CA LEU A 21 -14.48 10.00 5.79
C LEU A 21 -13.49 9.48 4.75
N LEU A 22 -13.63 8.22 4.35
CA LEU A 22 -12.78 7.61 3.33
C LEU A 22 -12.88 8.34 1.98
N THR A 23 -14.07 8.77 1.57
CA THR A 23 -14.26 9.51 0.30
C THR A 23 -13.43 10.79 0.23
N ASN A 24 -13.15 11.42 1.37
CA ASN A 24 -12.35 12.64 1.46
C ASN A 24 -10.84 12.37 1.61
N LEU A 25 -10.43 11.11 1.82
CA LEU A 25 -9.02 10.77 1.84
C LEU A 25 -8.47 10.71 0.42
N ASP A 26 -7.30 11.29 0.22
CA ASP A 26 -6.52 11.20 -1.00
C ASP A 26 -5.40 10.15 -0.88
N HIS A 27 -5.09 9.68 0.33
CA HIS A 27 -4.09 8.64 0.56
C HIS A 27 -4.42 7.78 1.80
N VAL A 28 -3.80 6.60 1.85
CA VAL A 28 -3.75 5.73 3.04
C VAL A 28 -2.32 5.25 3.27
N THR A 29 -1.96 5.07 4.54
CA THR A 29 -0.64 4.57 4.92
C THR A 29 -0.74 3.34 5.81
N PHE A 30 0.22 2.43 5.67
CA PHE A 30 0.35 1.28 6.55
C PHE A 30 1.81 0.79 6.64
N PRO A 31 2.20 0.19 7.77
CA PRO A 31 3.53 -0.38 7.92
C PRO A 31 3.66 -1.70 7.16
N PHE A 32 4.85 -1.97 6.62
CA PHE A 32 5.23 -3.26 6.06
C PHE A 32 6.62 -3.65 6.57
N LYS A 33 6.75 -4.91 7.01
CA LYS A 33 8.02 -5.46 7.46
C LYS A 33 8.68 -6.21 6.31
N ILE A 34 9.88 -5.79 5.95
CA ILE A 34 10.70 -6.44 4.92
C ILE A 34 11.08 -7.85 5.41
N ASN A 35 10.70 -8.86 4.65
CA ASN A 35 11.04 -10.25 4.91
C ASN A 35 12.02 -10.78 3.84
N MET A 36 12.58 -11.98 4.08
CA MET A 36 13.51 -12.59 3.14
C MET A 36 12.88 -12.85 1.77
N SER A 37 11.58 -13.18 1.72
CA SER A 37 10.87 -13.42 0.47
C SER A 37 10.79 -12.16 -0.40
N PHE A 38 10.58 -10.98 0.21
CA PHE A 38 10.60 -9.68 -0.44
C PHE A 38 11.94 -9.36 -1.08
N LEU A 39 13.04 -9.70 -0.40
CA LEU A 39 14.38 -9.44 -0.90
C LEU A 39 14.84 -10.44 -1.96
N ARG A 40 14.51 -11.74 -1.79
CA ARG A 40 14.98 -12.81 -2.69
C ARG A 40 14.13 -12.98 -3.93
N TYR A 41 12.82 -12.82 -3.79
CA TYR A 41 11.89 -12.94 -4.92
C TYR A 41 11.40 -11.55 -5.23
N GLY A 42 11.98 -10.94 -6.24
CA GLY A 42 11.68 -9.54 -6.53
C GLY A 42 10.23 -9.26 -7.00
N ASN A 43 9.39 -10.30 -7.11
CA ASN A 43 7.95 -10.18 -7.34
C ASN A 43 7.12 -10.49 -6.08
N HIS A 44 7.74 -10.64 -4.90
CA HIS A 44 7.01 -10.93 -3.68
C HIS A 44 6.11 -9.74 -3.31
N PRO A 45 4.83 -9.99 -3.06
CA PRO A 45 3.86 -8.92 -2.88
C PRO A 45 3.96 -8.24 -1.52
N ILE A 46 3.63 -6.95 -1.49
CA ILE A 46 3.23 -6.24 -0.27
C ILE A 46 1.73 -6.44 -0.11
N THR A 47 1.30 -7.07 0.99
CA THR A 47 -0.14 -7.30 1.24
C THR A 47 -0.79 -6.01 1.75
N ILE A 48 -1.90 -5.61 1.15
CA ILE A 48 -2.70 -4.46 1.62
C ILE A 48 -3.60 -4.94 2.77
N PRO A 49 -3.59 -4.27 3.93
CA PRO A 49 -4.47 -4.60 5.05
C PRO A 49 -5.96 -4.47 4.70
N LYS A 50 -6.81 -5.32 5.29
CA LYS A 50 -8.24 -5.44 4.93
C LYS A 50 -9.03 -4.15 5.18
N GLU A 51 -8.63 -3.40 6.19
CA GLU A 51 -9.22 -2.10 6.55
C GLU A 51 -9.14 -1.07 5.40
N PHE A 52 -8.20 -1.23 4.46
CA PHE A 52 -8.03 -0.32 3.32
C PHE A 52 -8.74 -0.79 2.04
N TYR A 53 -9.46 -1.90 2.05
CA TYR A 53 -10.15 -2.40 0.84
C TYR A 53 -11.26 -1.45 0.40
N SER A 54 -11.96 -0.84 1.35
CA SER A 54 -12.99 0.18 1.05
C SER A 54 -12.38 1.40 0.35
N PHE A 55 -11.16 1.82 0.72
CA PHE A 55 -10.46 2.91 0.03
C PHE A 55 -10.23 2.56 -1.45
N LEU A 56 -9.71 1.36 -1.74
CA LEU A 56 -9.49 0.92 -3.13
C LEU A 56 -10.78 0.96 -3.96
N ASN A 57 -11.87 0.46 -3.38
CA ASN A 57 -13.16 0.36 -4.06
C ASN A 57 -13.83 1.74 -4.25
N LEU A 58 -13.87 2.57 -3.21
CA LEU A 58 -14.49 3.91 -3.23
C LEU A 58 -13.78 4.82 -4.22
N HIS A 59 -12.46 4.80 -4.25
CA HIS A 59 -11.67 5.62 -5.17
C HIS A 59 -11.44 4.98 -6.54
N ARG A 60 -12.04 3.80 -6.79
CA ARG A 60 -11.90 3.05 -8.05
C ARG A 60 -10.44 2.88 -8.46
N ILE A 61 -9.58 2.58 -7.49
CA ILE A 61 -8.16 2.38 -7.74
C ILE A 61 -7.99 1.18 -8.68
N PRO A 62 -7.32 1.34 -9.84
CA PRO A 62 -7.29 0.32 -10.85
C PRO A 62 -6.48 -0.91 -10.41
N ILE A 63 -7.06 -2.09 -10.64
CA ILE A 63 -6.43 -3.38 -10.38
C ILE A 63 -5.74 -3.86 -11.66
N SER A 64 -4.58 -4.51 -11.53
CA SER A 64 -3.75 -5.03 -12.62
C SER A 64 -3.23 -3.98 -13.62
N GLN A 65 -3.51 -2.70 -13.40
CA GLN A 65 -2.93 -1.60 -14.15
C GLN A 65 -1.54 -1.24 -13.61
N ASN A 66 -0.63 -0.94 -14.53
CA ASN A 66 0.71 -0.49 -14.17
C ASN A 66 0.64 0.90 -13.52
N MET A 67 1.35 1.05 -12.42
CA MET A 67 1.46 2.27 -11.63
C MET A 67 2.90 2.49 -11.20
N LYS A 68 3.23 3.73 -10.84
CA LYS A 68 4.54 4.09 -10.33
C LYS A 68 4.66 3.74 -8.84
N ILE A 69 5.75 3.10 -8.47
CA ILE A 69 6.21 3.00 -7.07
C ILE A 69 7.48 3.81 -6.89
N SER A 70 7.52 4.66 -5.87
CA SER A 70 8.70 5.43 -5.46
C SER A 70 9.33 4.81 -4.22
N PHE A 71 10.65 4.73 -4.19
CA PHE A 71 11.43 4.22 -3.06
C PHE A 71 12.06 5.36 -2.24
N PRO A 72 12.55 5.09 -1.01
CA PRO A 72 13.13 6.13 -0.15
C PRO A 72 14.35 6.86 -0.72
N ASP A 73 15.13 6.19 -1.56
CA ASP A 73 16.27 6.77 -2.30
C ASP A 73 15.85 7.64 -3.50
N GLY A 74 14.54 7.85 -3.70
CA GLY A 74 14.00 8.59 -4.84
C GLY A 74 13.93 7.78 -6.13
N SER A 75 14.46 6.55 -6.14
CA SER A 75 14.32 5.65 -7.29
C SER A 75 12.87 5.24 -7.51
N THR A 76 12.57 4.78 -8.72
CA THR A 76 11.19 4.44 -9.09
C THR A 76 11.13 3.16 -9.91
N SER A 77 10.03 2.42 -9.77
CA SER A 77 9.74 1.24 -10.57
C SER A 77 8.25 1.15 -10.94
N ILE A 78 7.91 0.12 -11.70
CA ILE A 78 6.55 -0.22 -12.10
C ILE A 78 5.99 -1.28 -11.15
N CYS A 79 4.82 -1.00 -10.59
CA CYS A 79 4.05 -1.93 -9.79
C CYS A 79 2.61 -2.04 -10.31
N TYR A 80 1.82 -2.92 -9.71
CA TYR A 80 0.38 -3.00 -9.92
C TYR A 80 -0.28 -3.58 -8.67
N ILE A 81 -1.57 -3.32 -8.47
CA ILE A 81 -2.35 -4.00 -7.44
C ILE A 81 -2.94 -5.27 -8.04
N TYR A 82 -2.63 -6.41 -7.44
CA TYR A 82 -3.24 -7.69 -7.73
C TYR A 82 -4.42 -7.92 -6.77
N GLN A 83 -5.56 -8.35 -7.32
CA GLN A 83 -6.69 -8.86 -6.55
C GLN A 83 -6.77 -10.37 -6.74
N GLY A 84 -6.82 -11.09 -5.63
CA GLY A 84 -7.05 -12.53 -5.60
C GLY A 84 -8.21 -12.88 -4.68
N LYS A 85 -8.59 -14.16 -4.66
CA LYS A 85 -9.58 -14.71 -3.74
C LYS A 85 -8.99 -15.94 -3.05
N ALA A 86 -9.08 -15.97 -1.73
CA ALA A 86 -8.70 -17.10 -0.89
C ALA A 86 -9.94 -17.61 -0.12
N GLY A 87 -9.77 -18.68 0.68
CA GLY A 87 -10.86 -19.25 1.49
C GLY A 87 -11.54 -18.26 2.44
N TRP A 88 -10.84 -17.19 2.83
CA TRP A 88 -11.34 -16.11 3.69
C TRP A 88 -11.77 -14.84 2.93
N GLY A 89 -11.99 -14.94 1.62
CA GLY A 89 -12.48 -13.85 0.79
C GLY A 89 -11.40 -13.17 -0.09
N PRO A 90 -11.72 -11.99 -0.66
CA PRO A 90 -10.80 -11.28 -1.53
C PRO A 90 -9.58 -10.78 -0.74
N PHE A 91 -8.44 -10.68 -1.42
CA PHE A 91 -7.24 -10.05 -0.90
C PHE A 91 -6.59 -9.19 -1.97
N TYR A 92 -5.87 -8.16 -1.53
CA TYR A 92 -5.19 -7.22 -2.39
C TYR A 92 -3.70 -7.15 -2.06
N GLN A 93 -2.87 -7.08 -3.10
CA GLN A 93 -1.42 -7.13 -3.00
C GLN A 93 -0.79 -6.15 -4.00
N ILE A 94 0.19 -5.37 -3.56
CA ILE A 94 1.03 -4.58 -4.46
C ILE A 94 2.16 -5.49 -4.95
N LYS A 95 2.26 -5.67 -6.26
CA LYS A 95 3.30 -6.47 -6.91
C LYS A 95 4.18 -5.58 -7.75
N LEU A 96 5.49 -5.77 -7.65
CA LEU A 96 6.44 -5.13 -8.56
C LEU A 96 6.48 -5.93 -9.88
N ARG A 97 6.49 -5.23 -11.02
CA ARG A 97 6.79 -5.82 -12.32
C ARG A 97 8.29 -6.05 -12.47
N HIS A 98 9.06 -5.05 -12.03
CA HIS A 98 10.51 -5.04 -12.04
C HIS A 98 10.98 -4.69 -10.62
N PRO A 99 11.56 -5.65 -9.88
CA PRO A 99 11.98 -5.44 -8.49
C PRO A 99 13.08 -4.40 -8.36
N TYR A 100 13.92 -4.32 -9.38
CA TYR A 100 15.00 -3.38 -9.49
C TYR A 100 14.47 -2.14 -10.19
N ALA A 101 14.80 -0.98 -9.62
CA ALA A 101 14.43 0.29 -10.22
C ALA A 101 15.14 0.45 -11.57
N GLY A 102 14.51 1.16 -12.52
CA GLY A 102 15.16 1.51 -13.78
C GLY A 102 16.35 2.47 -13.58
N THR A 103 16.39 3.16 -12.44
CA THR A 103 17.44 4.08 -11.97
C THR A 103 17.56 3.96 -10.45
N GLY A 104 18.77 3.96 -9.86
CA GLY A 104 18.98 3.89 -8.40
C GLY A 104 19.01 2.48 -7.79
N ILE A 105 18.93 2.37 -6.46
CA ILE A 105 19.12 1.09 -5.73
C ILE A 105 17.80 0.33 -5.51
N GLY A 106 16.63 1.01 -5.53
CA GLY A 106 15.32 0.34 -5.49
C GLY A 106 15.17 -0.60 -4.28
N VAL A 107 14.71 -1.83 -4.50
CA VAL A 107 14.55 -2.83 -3.41
C VAL A 107 15.86 -3.16 -2.69
N SER A 108 17.03 -3.02 -3.33
CA SER A 108 18.32 -3.40 -2.75
C SER A 108 18.76 -2.52 -1.57
N GLN A 109 18.07 -1.40 -1.33
CA GLN A 109 18.32 -0.54 -0.17
C GLN A 109 17.79 -1.11 1.16
N PHE A 110 16.89 -2.10 1.09
CA PHE A 110 16.24 -2.66 2.25
C PHE A 110 17.00 -3.86 2.81
N ARG A 111 16.87 -4.08 4.12
CA ARG A 111 17.38 -5.25 4.82
C ARG A 111 16.23 -6.03 5.44
N GLN A 112 16.44 -7.32 5.68
CA GLN A 112 15.46 -8.14 6.36
C GLN A 112 15.21 -7.57 7.76
N GLY A 113 13.94 -7.39 8.12
CA GLY A 113 13.55 -6.81 9.40
C GLY A 113 13.32 -5.30 9.36
N ASP A 114 13.70 -4.61 8.28
CA ASP A 114 13.35 -3.21 8.08
C ASP A 114 11.83 -3.04 8.14
N HIS A 115 11.38 -2.01 8.84
CA HIS A 115 10.00 -1.56 8.76
C HIS A 115 9.95 -0.39 7.80
N ILE A 116 9.03 -0.43 6.85
CA ILE A 116 8.78 0.65 5.90
C ILE A 116 7.34 1.12 6.03
N LYS A 117 7.11 2.40 5.78
CA LYS A 117 5.78 2.96 5.59
C LYS A 117 5.43 2.85 4.10
N VAL A 118 4.33 2.17 3.82
CA VAL A 118 3.72 2.09 2.49
C VAL A 118 2.62 3.12 2.44
N GLU A 119 2.65 3.97 1.43
CA GLU A 119 1.62 4.97 1.17
C GLU A 119 1.00 4.70 -0.20
N LEU A 120 -0.33 4.61 -0.24
CA LEU A 120 -1.10 4.48 -1.46
C LEU A 120 -1.85 5.79 -1.66
N LEU A 121 -1.46 6.52 -2.71
CA LEU A 121 -2.01 7.84 -3.02
C LEU A 121 -2.90 7.74 -4.25
N LYS A 122 -4.12 8.23 -4.13
CA LYS A 122 -5.02 8.48 -5.25
C LYS A 122 -4.44 9.62 -6.10
N THR A 123 -4.50 9.45 -7.42
CA THR A 123 -4.17 10.49 -8.39
C THR A 123 -5.32 10.66 -9.38
N GLU A 124 -5.30 11.72 -10.19
CA GLU A 124 -6.32 11.94 -11.22
C GLU A 124 -6.38 10.78 -12.24
N ASN A 125 -5.25 10.13 -12.48
CA ASN A 125 -5.09 9.07 -13.48
C ASN A 125 -4.96 7.65 -12.88
N GLY A 126 -5.30 7.47 -11.60
CA GLY A 126 -5.24 6.18 -10.91
C GLY A 126 -4.66 6.27 -9.51
N ALA A 127 -3.53 5.61 -9.27
CA ALA A 127 -2.80 5.70 -8.02
C ALA A 127 -1.29 5.64 -8.22
N ARG A 128 -0.57 6.10 -7.20
CA ARG A 128 0.87 5.90 -7.04
C ARG A 128 1.15 5.30 -5.67
N ILE A 129 2.23 4.53 -5.57
CA ILE A 129 2.70 3.95 -4.31
C ILE A 129 4.00 4.64 -3.90
N GLN A 130 4.15 4.95 -2.63
CA GLN A 130 5.40 5.49 -2.08
C GLN A 130 5.84 4.65 -0.88
N LEU A 131 7.12 4.27 -0.89
CA LEU A 131 7.77 3.60 0.23
C LEU A 131 8.69 4.60 0.92
N SER A 132 8.62 4.65 2.25
CA SER A 132 9.47 5.51 3.08
C SER A 132 9.96 4.75 4.31
N ARG A 133 11.09 5.15 4.89
CA ARG A 133 11.48 4.67 6.21
C ARG A 133 10.62 5.39 7.25
N PRO A 134 10.14 4.71 8.31
CA PRO A 134 9.48 5.37 9.43
C PRO A 134 10.49 6.34 10.08
N GLU A 135 10.00 7.51 10.46
CA GLU A 135 10.75 8.51 11.23
C GLU A 135 11.11 8.00 12.62
#